data_AF-A0A382T1L2-F1
#
_entry.id   AF-A0A382T1L2-F1
#
_cell.length_a   1.000
_cell.length_b   1.000
_cell.length_c   1.000
_cell.angle_alpha   90.00
_cell.angle_beta   90.00
_cell.angle_gamma   90.00
#
_symmetry.space_group_name_H-M   'P 1'
#
loop_
_entity.id
_entity.type
_entity.pdbx_description
1 polymer ?
#
loop_
_entity_poly.entity_id
_entity_poly.type
_entity_poly.pdbx_seq_one_letter_code
_entity_poly.pdbx_strand_id
1 'polypeptide(L)' 'MPDKTNKNKDNLVDDSTTEADELVDVDDLQSVLTQNDDEIGSSDEKGQEPLQLLLAKGKKEGFITYAELNENLP' A
#
# COMPACT_ATOMS: atom_id res chain seq x y z
N MET A 1 16.34 -17.42 -60.76
CA MET A 1 15.63 -18.25 -59.76
C MET A 1 15.72 -17.54 -58.40
N PRO A 2 14.69 -17.67 -57.54
CA PRO A 2 13.82 -16.56 -57.09
C PRO A 2 14.26 -15.82 -55.81
N ASP A 3 13.83 -14.57 -55.70
CA ASP A 3 13.84 -13.71 -54.52
C ASP A 3 13.18 -14.38 -53.31
N LYS A 4 13.88 -14.38 -52.17
CA LYS A 4 13.36 -14.87 -50.89
C LYS A 4 13.29 -13.72 -49.89
N THR A 5 12.18 -12.98 -49.92
CA THR A 5 11.78 -12.08 -48.84
C THR A 5 11.42 -12.92 -47.62
N ASN A 6 12.26 -12.89 -46.59
CA ASN A 6 11.96 -13.50 -45.29
C ASN A 6 10.87 -12.67 -44.59
N LYS A 7 9.68 -13.27 -44.43
CA LYS A 7 8.61 -12.77 -43.56
C LYS A 7 8.73 -13.48 -42.22
N ASN A 8 9.38 -12.85 -41.27
CA ASN A 8 9.37 -13.23 -39.86
C ASN A 8 7.98 -12.88 -39.32
N LYS A 9 7.07 -13.86 -39.30
CA LYS A 9 5.85 -13.84 -38.49
C LYS A 9 6.14 -14.64 -37.23
N ASP A 10 6.88 -14.04 -36.32
CA ASP A 10 7.10 -14.65 -35.01
C ASP A 10 6.06 -14.10 -34.04
N ASN A 11 5.16 -15.02 -33.70
CA ASN A 11 4.10 -14.97 -32.72
C ASN A 11 4.42 -14.08 -31.50
N LEU A 12 3.50 -13.17 -31.22
CA LEU A 12 3.26 -12.63 -29.89
C LEU A 12 3.05 -13.82 -28.94
N VAL A 13 4.03 -14.09 -28.09
CA VAL A 13 3.88 -15.00 -26.96
C VAL A 13 3.36 -14.13 -25.83
N ASP A 14 2.05 -14.21 -25.56
CA ASP A 14 1.40 -13.51 -24.47
C ASP A 14 1.95 -14.05 -23.12
N ASP A 15 2.90 -13.34 -22.53
CA ASP A 15 3.42 -13.55 -21.15
C ASP A 15 2.36 -13.23 -20.06
N SER A 16 1.07 -13.35 -20.38
CA SER A 16 -0.05 -12.96 -19.50
C SER A 16 -0.66 -14.12 -18.71
N THR A 17 -0.01 -15.29 -18.67
CA THR A 17 -0.63 -16.52 -18.12
C THR A 17 -0.08 -17.01 -16.78
N THR A 18 0.83 -16.29 -16.12
CA THR A 18 1.49 -16.75 -14.87
C THR A 18 1.26 -15.88 -13.63
N GLU A 19 0.24 -15.03 -13.57
CA GLU A 19 0.11 -14.07 -12.44
C GLU A 19 -1.28 -14.06 -11.77
N ALA A 20 -2.08 -15.13 -11.91
CA ALA A 20 -3.43 -15.19 -11.31
C ALA A 20 -3.51 -16.07 -10.05
N ASP A 21 -2.69 -17.12 -9.95
CA ASP A 21 -2.76 -18.10 -8.86
C ASP A 21 -1.96 -17.70 -7.59
N GLU A 22 -1.19 -16.60 -7.64
CA GLU A 22 -0.49 -15.99 -6.50
C GLU A 22 -1.08 -14.60 -6.14
N LEU A 23 -2.32 -14.31 -6.57
CA LEU A 23 -3.02 -13.11 -6.15
C LEU A 23 -3.60 -13.34 -4.75
N VAL A 24 -3.01 -12.69 -3.75
CA VAL A 24 -3.56 -12.65 -2.39
C VAL A 24 -4.87 -11.87 -2.41
N ASP A 25 -5.92 -12.44 -1.79
CA ASP A 25 -7.22 -11.79 -1.70
C ASP A 25 -7.12 -10.49 -0.90
N VAL A 26 -7.66 -9.41 -1.47
CA VAL A 26 -7.74 -8.11 -0.81
C VAL A 26 -8.61 -8.20 0.44
N ASP A 27 -9.65 -9.03 0.40
CA ASP A 27 -10.57 -9.23 1.53
C ASP A 27 -9.88 -9.90 2.72
N ASP A 28 -8.97 -10.85 2.47
CA ASP A 28 -8.17 -11.51 3.51
C ASP A 28 -7.22 -10.51 4.20
N LEU A 29 -6.62 -9.58 3.43
CA LEU A 29 -5.75 -8.54 3.98
C LEU A 29 -6.52 -7.53 4.84
N GLN A 30 -7.74 -7.17 4.41
CA GLN A 30 -8.62 -6.29 5.20
C GLN A 30 -9.04 -6.96 6.51
N SER A 31 -9.27 -8.27 6.53
CA SER A 31 -9.58 -9.01 7.76
C SER A 31 -8.44 -8.94 8.78
N VAL A 32 -7.18 -8.99 8.35
CA VAL A 32 -6.01 -8.86 9.26
C VAL A 32 -5.88 -7.43 9.80
N LEU A 33 -6.15 -6.42 8.97
CA LEU A 33 -6.06 -5.01 9.35
C LEU A 33 -7.17 -4.60 10.34
N THR A 34 -8.38 -5.13 10.18
CA THR A 34 -9.56 -4.79 11.00
C THR A 34 -9.65 -5.59 12.30
N GLN A 35 -8.86 -6.66 12.45
CA GLN A 35 -8.89 -7.50 13.67
C GLN A 35 -8.41 -6.77 14.94
N ASN A 36 -7.80 -5.58 14.82
CA ASN A 36 -7.27 -4.78 15.93
C ASN A 36 -7.86 -3.36 16.01
N ASP A 37 -9.10 -3.15 15.55
CA ASP A 37 -9.74 -1.83 15.59
C ASP A 37 -10.02 -1.28 17.01
N ASP A 38 -9.89 -2.12 18.05
CA ASP A 38 -10.27 -1.77 19.43
C ASP A 38 -9.17 -1.09 20.27
N GLU A 39 -7.97 -0.80 19.75
CA GLU A 39 -6.91 -0.17 20.58
C GLU A 39 -6.03 0.89 19.89
N ILE A 40 -6.54 1.61 18.88
CA ILE A 40 -5.84 2.79 18.34
C ILE A 40 -6.61 4.08 18.70
N GLY A 41 -6.62 4.40 19.99
CA GLY A 41 -6.74 5.78 20.47
C GLY A 41 -8.11 6.45 20.34
N SER A 42 -9.17 5.84 20.86
CA SER A 42 -10.41 6.58 21.16
C SER A 42 -10.21 7.43 22.43
N SER A 43 -9.46 8.53 22.33
CA SER A 43 -9.37 9.51 23.41
C SER A 43 -10.39 10.62 23.16
N ASP A 44 -11.46 10.60 23.94
CA ASP A 44 -12.46 11.66 24.06
C ASP A 44 -11.80 13.03 24.24
N GLU A 45 -12.14 13.94 23.34
CA GLU A 45 -12.23 15.40 23.45
C GLU A 45 -11.67 16.07 24.73
N LYS A 46 -10.37 15.93 25.00
CA LYS A 46 -9.65 16.79 25.94
C LYS A 46 -8.29 17.14 25.38
N GLY A 47 -8.22 18.32 24.74
CA GLY A 47 -6.98 19.01 24.36
C GLY A 47 -5.98 18.12 23.63
N GLN A 48 -6.07 18.04 22.30
CA GLN A 48 -5.19 17.19 21.50
C GLN A 48 -3.73 17.39 21.93
N GLU A 49 -3.16 16.36 22.55
CA GLU A 49 -1.74 16.37 22.91
C GLU A 49 -0.91 16.52 21.62
N PRO A 50 0.31 17.08 21.69
CA PRO A 50 1.14 17.30 20.50
C PRO A 50 1.27 16.05 19.63
N LEU A 51 1.42 14.88 20.27
CA LEU A 51 1.49 13.59 19.59
C LEU A 51 0.17 13.22 18.87
N GLN A 52 -1.00 13.49 19.46
CA GLN A 52 -2.29 13.19 18.82
C GLN A 52 -2.52 14.04 17.57
N LEU A 53 -2.10 15.31 17.62
CA LEU A 53 -2.16 16.19 16.45
C LEU A 53 -1.22 15.70 15.34
N LEU A 54 -0.02 15.27 15.72
CA LEU A 54 0.94 14.69 14.77
C LEU A 54 0.42 13.41 14.13
N LEU A 55 -0.20 12.52 14.91
CA LEU A 55 -0.83 11.31 14.39
C LEU A 55 -1.99 11.64 13.44
N ALA A 56 -2.83 12.63 13.77
CA ALA A 56 -3.89 13.07 12.87
C ALA A 56 -3.36 13.67 11.56
N LYS A 57 -2.23 14.40 11.62
CA LYS A 57 -1.52 14.89 10.44
C LYS A 57 -0.96 13.72 9.62
N GLY A 58 -0.27 12.77 10.25
CA GLY A 58 0.28 11.59 9.59
C GLY A 58 -0.77 10.70 8.94
N LYS A 59 -1.96 10.57 9.52
CA LYS A 59 -3.10 9.87 8.90
C LYS A 59 -3.58 10.57 7.62
N LYS A 60 -3.49 11.91 7.56
CA LYS A 60 -3.85 12.69 6.36
C LYS A 60 -2.76 12.68 5.30
N GLU A 61 -1.49 12.76 5.72
CA GLU A 61 -0.33 12.81 4.82
C GLU A 61 0.16 11.43 4.38
N GLY A 62 -0.21 10.37 5.09
CA GLY A 62 0.20 8.98 4.85
C GLY A 62 1.57 8.62 5.42
N PHE A 63 2.27 9.58 6.05
CA PHE A 63 3.56 9.35 6.71
C PHE A 63 3.82 10.39 7.81
N ILE A 64 4.78 10.08 8.69
CA ILE A 64 5.34 11.03 9.67
C ILE A 64 6.86 10.88 9.62
N THR A 65 7.60 11.98 9.65
CA THR A 65 9.06 11.94 9.68
C THR A 65 9.60 11.71 11.09
N TYR A 66 10.83 11.18 11.19
CA TYR A 66 11.49 11.01 12.49
C TYR A 66 11.75 12.32 13.22
N ALA A 67 12.00 13.41 12.50
CA ALA A 67 12.17 14.72 13.12
C ALA A 67 10.88 15.16 13.84
N GLU A 68 9.75 15.05 13.16
CA GLU A 68 8.45 15.41 13.72
C GLU A 68 8.07 14.50 14.90
N LEU A 69 8.33 13.19 14.82
CA LEU A 69 8.10 12.28 15.94
C LEU A 69 8.94 12.68 17.16
N ASN A 70 10.25 12.87 17.00
CA ASN A 70 11.15 13.15 18.11
C ASN A 70 10.85 14.48 18.82
N GLU A 71 10.26 15.46 18.12
CA GLU A 71 9.83 16.73 18.71
C GLU A 71 8.57 16.59 19.60
N ASN A 72 7.79 15.53 19.39
CA ASN A 72 6.48 15.32 20.03
C ASN A 72 6.47 14.14 21.02
N LEU A 73 7.61 13.46 21.21
CA LEU A 73 7.80 12.43 22.22
C LEU A 73 8.34 13.05 23.53
N PRO A 74 7.92 12.55 24.70
CA PRO A 74 8.41 12.99 26.01
C PRO A 74 9.88 12.62 26.29
#